data_AF-A0A0H3D7B3-F1
#
_entry.id   AF-A0A0H3D7B3-F1
#
_cell.length_a   1.000
_cell.length_b   1.000
_cell.length_c   1.000
_cell.angle_alpha   90.00
_cell.angle_beta   90.00
_cell.angle_gamma   90.00
#
_symmetry.space_group_name_H-M   'P 1'
#
loop_
_entity.id
_entity.type
_entity.pdbx_description
1 polymer ?
#
loop_
_entity_poly.entity_id
_entity_poly.type
_entity_poly.pdbx_seq_one_letter_code
_entity_poly.pdbx_strand_id
1 'polypeptide(L)'
;MTLHTDKFAAYLRMLKDRSGQGYERLGKQAGASGSSLHRYCSGKSVPADYRVVHSFGKVCGASPAELRELHQLWALADAGRVDEAEQTGTGEDEDAAPPRRRRAYAATAIAVVGLLAAGLVWLTADASAPATGRYADRMLFSPGCQPPVSMGQHDECVTEVQNLLVAAHGRLSVDGSFGPETLRRVTAFQVLAGLPARGVVDEATKTALYDHRASMATWSAAMVEQRVRAVFTEAPDTAVAIARCASFLDPLWVLPNTNGSRNWGVFQISDARLLELGGSPRQAFDPGWNIDAAHRLWSVRHDFHDWPACSAALTSPPSH
;
A
#
# COMPACT_ATOMS: atom_id res chain seq x y z
N MET A 1 -14.06 13.52 17.53
CA MET A 1 -13.59 12.81 18.73
C MET A 1 -14.36 11.50 18.97
N THR A 2 -15.59 11.47 19.50
CA THR A 2 -16.15 10.24 20.11
C THR A 2 -16.89 9.28 19.16
N LEU A 3 -17.65 9.76 18.17
CA LEU A 3 -18.57 8.88 17.42
C LEU A 3 -17.90 7.72 16.66
N HIS A 4 -16.76 7.95 16.01
CA HIS A 4 -16.07 6.90 15.24
C HIS A 4 -15.39 5.88 16.17
N THR A 5 -14.74 6.36 17.23
CA THR A 5 -14.15 5.52 18.30
C THR A 5 -15.22 4.71 19.02
N ASP A 6 -16.40 5.28 19.28
CA ASP A 6 -17.52 4.60 19.92
C ASP A 6 -18.11 3.51 19.03
N LYS A 7 -18.28 3.78 17.73
CA LYS A 7 -18.72 2.79 16.73
C LYS A 7 -17.71 1.65 16.60
N PHE A 8 -16.43 1.97 16.52
CA PHE A 8 -15.36 0.97 16.48
C PHE A 8 -15.34 0.10 17.75
N ALA A 9 -15.40 0.72 18.93
CA ALA A 9 -15.45 0.02 20.21
C ALA A 9 -16.71 -0.85 20.35
N ALA A 10 -17.86 -0.37 19.89
CA ALA A 10 -19.10 -1.15 19.86
C ALA A 10 -18.99 -2.39 18.97
N TYR A 11 -18.34 -2.26 17.81
CA TYR A 11 -18.12 -3.38 16.90
C TYR A 11 -17.16 -4.42 17.48
N LEU A 12 -16.08 -3.99 18.14
CA LEU A 12 -15.18 -4.89 18.87
C LEU A 12 -15.90 -5.64 19.99
N ARG A 13 -16.76 -4.95 20.76
CA ARG A 13 -17.58 -5.58 21.81
C ARG A 13 -18.51 -6.64 21.23
N MET A 14 -19.21 -6.32 20.14
CA MET A 14 -20.09 -7.28 19.45
C MET A 14 -19.35 -8.57 19.06
N LEU A 15 -18.15 -8.45 18.48
CA LEU A 15 -17.33 -9.60 18.10
C LEU A 15 -16.84 -10.40 19.33
N LYS A 16 -16.44 -9.72 20.41
CA LYS A 16 -16.02 -10.38 21.67
C LYS A 16 -17.19 -11.04 22.40
N ASP A 17 -18.37 -10.46 22.39
CA ASP A 17 -19.53 -11.05 23.06
C ASP A 17 -20.01 -12.29 22.29
N ARG A 18 -19.94 -12.27 20.96
CA ARG A 18 -20.22 -13.44 20.12
C ARG A 18 -19.20 -14.58 20.30
N SER A 19 -17.93 -14.26 20.57
CA SER A 19 -16.90 -15.29 20.74
C SER A 19 -17.02 -16.04 22.07
N GLY A 20 -17.70 -15.47 23.08
CA GLY A 20 -17.83 -16.06 24.41
C GLY A 20 -16.54 -16.13 25.22
N GLN A 21 -15.45 -15.51 24.74
CA GLN A 21 -14.13 -15.58 25.36
C GLN A 21 -13.81 -14.34 26.20
N GLY A 22 -13.02 -14.53 27.26
CA GLY A 22 -12.52 -13.44 28.10
C GLY A 22 -11.35 -12.68 27.45
N TYR A 23 -11.16 -11.42 27.86
CA TYR A 23 -10.13 -10.53 27.31
C TYR A 23 -8.70 -11.08 27.43
N GLU A 24 -8.37 -11.81 28.50
CA GLU A 24 -7.04 -12.40 28.67
C GLU A 24 -6.71 -13.45 27.61
N ARG A 25 -7.67 -14.31 27.30
CA ARG A 25 -7.51 -15.39 26.31
C ARG A 25 -7.44 -14.82 24.89
N LEU A 26 -8.37 -13.92 24.57
CA LEU A 26 -8.38 -13.20 23.29
C LEU A 26 -7.10 -12.40 23.10
N GLY A 27 -6.59 -11.77 24.16
CA GLY A 27 -5.34 -11.01 24.13
C GLY A 27 -4.17 -11.86 23.69
N LYS A 28 -3.94 -12.98 24.39
CA LYS A 28 -2.85 -13.91 24.06
C LYS A 28 -2.90 -14.39 22.61
N GLN A 29 -4.10 -14.68 22.10
CA GLN A 29 -4.29 -15.16 20.72
C GLN A 29 -4.17 -14.03 19.68
N ALA A 30 -4.56 -12.81 20.04
CA ALA A 30 -4.52 -11.65 19.16
C ALA A 30 -3.17 -10.91 19.15
N GLY A 31 -2.24 -11.28 20.04
CA GLY A 31 -0.95 -10.60 20.20
C GLY A 31 -1.04 -9.28 21.00
N ALA A 32 -2.01 -9.15 21.90
CA ALA A 32 -2.19 -7.98 22.77
C ALA A 32 -2.44 -8.38 24.23
N SER A 33 -2.28 -7.46 25.17
CA SER A 33 -2.67 -7.73 26.57
C SER A 33 -4.20 -7.70 26.73
N GLY A 34 -4.74 -8.45 27.68
CA GLY A 34 -6.17 -8.42 27.99
C GLY A 34 -6.65 -7.03 28.43
N SER A 35 -5.81 -6.26 29.12
CA SER A 35 -6.10 -4.89 29.51
C SER A 35 -6.13 -3.93 28.32
N SER A 36 -5.25 -4.12 27.31
CA SER A 36 -5.30 -3.37 26.06
C SER A 36 -6.60 -3.64 25.30
N LEU A 37 -6.99 -4.92 25.14
CA LEU A 37 -8.25 -5.28 24.48
C LEU A 37 -9.47 -4.71 25.21
N HIS A 38 -9.46 -4.73 26.55
CA HIS A 38 -10.51 -4.13 27.35
C HIS A 38 -10.62 -2.63 27.08
N ARG A 39 -9.50 -1.89 27.03
CA ARG A 39 -9.50 -0.47 26.70
C ARG A 39 -10.04 -0.18 25.30
N TYR A 40 -9.65 -0.99 24.30
CA TYR A 40 -10.17 -0.86 22.92
C TYR A 40 -11.67 -1.10 22.86
N CYS A 41 -12.14 -2.17 23.51
CA CYS A 41 -13.55 -2.50 23.58
C CYS A 41 -14.34 -1.50 24.43
N SER A 42 -13.73 -0.75 25.34
CA SER A 42 -14.39 0.34 26.08
C SER A 42 -14.35 1.70 25.36
N GLY A 43 -13.68 1.81 24.20
CA GLY A 43 -13.52 3.09 23.50
C GLY A 43 -12.52 4.05 24.16
N LYS A 44 -11.72 3.57 25.12
CA LYS A 44 -10.72 4.38 25.85
C LYS A 44 -9.41 4.59 25.07
N SER A 45 -9.21 3.86 23.98
CA SER A 45 -8.07 4.00 23.07
C SER A 45 -8.34 3.24 21.78
N VAL A 46 -7.67 3.62 20.70
CA VAL A 46 -7.65 2.90 19.42
C VAL A 46 -6.27 2.26 19.23
N PRO A 47 -6.15 1.01 18.75
CA PRO A 47 -4.84 0.41 18.43
C PRO A 47 -4.15 1.17 17.31
N ALA A 48 -2.85 1.46 17.44
CA ALA A 48 -2.08 2.11 16.38
C ALA A 48 -1.77 1.17 15.20
N ASP A 49 -1.79 -0.14 15.43
CA ASP A 49 -1.53 -1.17 14.42
C ASP A 49 -2.79 -1.99 14.16
N TYR A 50 -3.23 -1.99 12.89
CA TYR A 50 -4.37 -2.78 12.44
C TYR A 50 -4.14 -4.29 12.60
N ARG A 51 -2.90 -4.78 12.67
CA ARG A 51 -2.60 -6.22 12.87
C ARG A 51 -3.26 -6.76 14.14
N VAL A 52 -3.26 -5.98 15.22
CA VAL A 52 -3.91 -6.36 16.49
C VAL A 52 -5.43 -6.45 16.31
N VAL A 53 -6.00 -5.52 15.55
CA VAL A 53 -7.45 -5.45 15.25
C VAL A 53 -7.89 -6.59 14.36
N HIS A 54 -7.15 -6.87 13.30
CA HIS A 54 -7.40 -7.97 12.38
C HIS A 54 -7.28 -9.32 13.09
N SER A 55 -6.22 -9.50 13.89
CA SER A 55 -6.02 -10.72 14.66
C SER A 55 -7.15 -10.94 15.68
N PHE A 56 -7.53 -9.90 16.41
CA PHE A 56 -8.69 -9.91 17.30
C PHE A 56 -9.99 -10.33 16.58
N GLY A 57 -10.27 -9.73 15.42
CA GLY A 57 -11.44 -10.10 14.62
C GLY A 57 -11.43 -11.57 14.22
N LYS A 58 -10.27 -12.09 13.78
CA LYS A 58 -10.11 -13.50 13.40
C LYS A 58 -10.33 -14.46 14.57
N VAL A 59 -9.76 -14.19 15.75
CA VAL A 59 -9.94 -15.05 16.94
C VAL A 59 -11.37 -15.00 17.48
N CYS A 60 -12.09 -13.90 17.25
CA CYS A 60 -13.52 -13.79 17.53
C CYS A 60 -14.42 -14.45 16.46
N GLY A 61 -13.86 -15.02 15.40
CA GLY A 61 -14.63 -15.65 14.33
C GLY A 61 -15.34 -14.65 13.42
N ALA A 62 -14.75 -13.47 13.18
CA ALA A 62 -15.28 -12.52 12.21
C ALA A 62 -15.20 -13.09 10.78
N SER A 63 -16.30 -12.95 10.04
CA SER A 63 -16.36 -13.23 8.61
C SER A 63 -15.54 -12.21 7.81
N PRO A 64 -15.21 -12.49 6.53
CA PRO A 64 -14.49 -11.54 5.69
C PRO A 64 -15.20 -10.19 5.52
N ALA A 65 -16.54 -10.18 5.53
CA ALA A 65 -17.32 -8.93 5.47
C ALA A 65 -17.15 -8.11 6.74
N GLU A 66 -17.19 -8.77 7.90
CA GLU A 66 -17.02 -8.11 9.20
C GLU A 66 -15.59 -7.62 9.41
N LEU A 67 -14.59 -8.30 8.86
CA LEU A 67 -13.20 -7.81 8.89
C LEU A 67 -13.01 -6.53 8.06
N ARG A 68 -13.71 -6.41 6.93
CA ARG A 68 -13.70 -5.18 6.13
C ARG A 68 -14.39 -4.02 6.86
N GLU A 69 -15.54 -4.27 7.46
CA GLU A 69 -16.25 -3.28 8.28
C GLU A 69 -15.38 -2.85 9.47
N LEU A 70 -14.73 -3.81 10.14
CA LEU A 70 -13.82 -3.55 11.25
C LEU A 70 -12.61 -2.71 10.81
N HIS A 71 -12.05 -2.95 9.61
CA HIS A 71 -10.99 -2.13 9.03
C HIS A 71 -11.44 -0.69 8.77
N GLN A 72 -12.63 -0.51 8.19
CA GLN A 72 -13.18 0.81 7.91
C GLN A 72 -13.42 1.62 9.19
N LEU A 73 -14.03 0.99 10.21
CA LEU A 73 -14.27 1.62 11.51
C LEU A 73 -12.97 1.96 12.23
N TRP A 74 -11.96 1.07 12.15
CA TRP A 74 -10.63 1.34 12.69
C TRP A 74 -9.97 2.54 12.01
N ALA A 75 -9.96 2.57 10.68
CA ALA A 75 -9.34 3.66 9.91
C ALA A 75 -9.97 5.02 10.21
N LEU A 76 -11.31 5.08 10.37
CA LEU A 76 -12.02 6.30 10.76
C LEU A 76 -11.72 6.72 12.20
N ALA A 77 -11.59 5.77 13.13
CA ALA A 77 -11.24 6.06 14.51
C ALA A 77 -9.75 6.46 14.65
N ASP A 78 -8.88 5.91 13.81
CA ASP A 78 -7.45 6.19 13.79
C ASP A 78 -7.13 7.57 13.17
N ALA A 79 -7.85 7.97 12.12
CA ALA A 79 -7.72 9.30 11.54
C ALA A 79 -8.01 10.41 12.56
N GLY A 80 -9.03 10.26 13.40
CA GLY A 80 -9.35 11.23 14.45
C GLY A 80 -8.23 11.38 15.50
N ARG A 81 -7.48 10.31 15.78
CA ARG A 81 -6.33 10.33 16.71
C ARG A 81 -5.16 11.15 16.15
N VAL A 82 -4.95 11.13 14.83
CA VAL A 82 -3.90 11.89 14.16
C VAL A 82 -4.24 13.39 14.17
N ASP A 83 -5.50 13.74 13.88
CA ASP A 83 -5.99 15.12 13.92
C ASP A 83 -5.85 15.76 15.32
N GLU A 84 -6.05 14.99 16.39
CA GLU A 84 -5.96 15.45 17.79
C GLU A 84 -4.51 15.60 18.28
N ALA A 85 -3.60 14.73 17.82
CA ALA A 85 -2.17 14.84 18.10
C ALA A 85 -1.56 16.06 17.39
N GLU A 86 -2.11 16.46 16.24
CA GLU A 86 -1.73 17.69 15.53
C GLU A 86 -2.33 18.95 16.19
N GLN A 87 -3.56 18.89 16.71
CA GLN A 87 -4.22 20.02 17.40
C GLN A 87 -3.68 20.30 18.81
N THR A 88 -3.13 19.30 19.51
CA THR A 88 -2.50 19.52 20.84
C THR A 88 -1.08 20.10 20.77
N GLY A 89 -0.54 20.29 19.56
CA GLY A 89 0.80 20.86 19.30
C GLY A 89 0.82 22.32 18.82
N THR A 90 -0.33 22.99 18.69
CA THR A 90 -0.39 24.39 18.18
C THR A 90 -1.45 25.18 18.92
N GLY A 91 -1.03 25.92 19.94
CA GLY A 91 -1.76 27.08 20.46
C GLY A 91 -1.07 28.36 19.97
N GLU A 92 -1.89 29.30 19.49
CA GLU A 92 -1.56 30.65 18.95
C GLU A 92 -1.12 30.61 17.47
N ASP A 93 -1.78 31.24 16.49
CA ASP A 93 -2.68 32.38 16.46
C ASP A 93 -3.87 32.14 15.53
N GLU A 94 -5.06 32.51 16.02
CA GLU A 94 -6.29 32.63 15.25
C GLU A 94 -6.44 34.10 14.90
N ASP A 95 -6.28 34.47 13.62
CA ASP A 95 -7.05 35.60 13.11
C ASP A 95 -7.29 35.55 11.59
N ALA A 96 -8.53 35.88 11.24
CA ALA A 96 -9.05 36.31 9.94
C ALA A 96 -9.17 35.33 8.75
N ALA A 97 -10.38 34.75 8.61
CA ALA A 97 -11.03 34.54 7.29
C ALA A 97 -11.58 35.88 6.73
N PRO A 98 -11.74 36.10 5.41
CA PRO A 98 -12.95 35.65 4.65
C PRO A 98 -12.72 35.52 3.10
N PRO A 99 -13.75 35.58 2.22
CA PRO A 99 -14.92 34.71 2.06
C PRO A 99 -14.94 33.95 0.71
N ARG A 100 -15.67 32.82 0.68
CA ARG A 100 -15.98 32.02 -0.52
C ARG A 100 -17.00 32.74 -1.41
N ARG A 101 -16.64 33.01 -2.68
CA ARG A 101 -17.60 33.39 -3.74
C ARG A 101 -18.07 32.14 -4.49
N ARG A 102 -19.33 31.75 -4.24
CA ARG A 102 -20.10 30.87 -5.12
C ARG A 102 -20.43 31.63 -6.41
N ARG A 103 -20.10 31.06 -7.58
CA ARG A 103 -20.70 31.43 -8.86
C ARG A 103 -21.49 30.25 -9.38
N ALA A 104 -22.80 30.46 -9.46
CA ALA A 104 -23.73 29.61 -10.18
C ALA A 104 -23.52 29.82 -11.68
N TYR A 105 -23.38 28.74 -12.45
CA TYR A 105 -23.63 28.76 -13.89
C TYR A 105 -24.93 28.00 -14.15
N ALA A 106 -25.90 28.77 -14.62
CA ALA A 106 -27.18 28.29 -15.12
C ALA A 106 -26.99 27.51 -16.42
N ALA A 107 -27.92 26.59 -16.61
CA ALA A 107 -28.06 25.66 -17.71
C ALA A 107 -28.01 26.30 -19.11
N THR A 108 -27.49 25.55 -20.07
CA THR A 108 -28.12 25.41 -21.39
C THR A 108 -27.95 23.97 -21.87
N ALA A 109 -29.08 23.35 -22.21
CA ALA A 109 -29.18 22.04 -22.83
C ALA A 109 -29.14 22.19 -24.36
N ILE A 110 -28.41 21.32 -25.06
CA ILE A 110 -28.73 20.94 -26.43
C ILE A 110 -28.53 19.42 -26.54
N ALA A 111 -29.62 18.73 -26.84
CA ALA A 111 -29.67 17.33 -27.19
C ALA A 111 -29.33 17.17 -28.68
N VAL A 112 -28.54 16.16 -29.02
CA VAL A 112 -28.60 15.50 -30.33
C VAL A 112 -28.47 13.99 -30.13
N VAL A 113 -29.56 13.30 -30.43
CA VAL A 113 -29.67 11.85 -30.60
C VAL A 113 -29.09 11.48 -31.96
N GLY A 114 -28.26 10.45 -32.00
CA GLY A 114 -27.77 9.84 -33.23
C GLY A 114 -27.45 8.36 -33.00
N LEU A 115 -28.48 7.52 -33.15
CA LEU A 115 -28.36 6.07 -33.26
C LEU A 115 -27.61 5.70 -34.54
N LEU A 116 -26.53 4.91 -34.43
CA LEU A 116 -26.15 3.97 -35.48
C LEU A 116 -25.71 2.65 -34.85
N ALA A 117 -26.56 1.65 -35.05
CA ALA A 117 -26.26 0.25 -34.87
C ALA A 117 -25.33 -0.21 -36.01
N ALA A 118 -24.23 -0.85 -35.64
CA ALA A 118 -23.54 -1.80 -36.51
C ALA A 118 -23.00 -2.92 -35.61
N GLY A 119 -23.59 -4.11 -35.74
CA GLY A 119 -23.19 -5.29 -35.00
C GLY A 119 -21.75 -5.65 -35.32
N LEU A 120 -20.93 -5.72 -34.27
CA LEU A 120 -19.66 -6.43 -34.31
C LEU A 120 -19.83 -7.66 -33.42
N VAL A 121 -20.08 -8.80 -34.04
CA VAL A 121 -19.97 -10.12 -33.42
C VAL A 121 -18.50 -10.30 -33.07
N TRP A 122 -18.14 -10.06 -31.81
CA TRP A 122 -16.87 -10.50 -31.28
C TRP A 122 -16.97 -12.02 -31.08
N LEU A 123 -16.29 -12.77 -31.96
CA LEU A 123 -15.89 -14.15 -31.66
C LEU A 123 -14.97 -14.08 -30.43
N THR A 124 -15.52 -14.33 -29.25
CA THR A 124 -14.69 -14.63 -28.08
C THR A 124 -14.05 -15.98 -28.34
N ALA A 125 -12.80 -15.96 -28.79
CA ALA A 125 -11.93 -17.11 -28.59
C ALA A 125 -11.81 -17.30 -27.08
N ASP A 126 -12.59 -18.23 -26.54
CA ASP A 126 -12.43 -18.75 -25.19
C ASP A 126 -11.11 -19.53 -25.14
N ALA A 127 -10.01 -18.79 -25.00
CA ALA A 127 -8.70 -19.33 -24.67
C ALA A 127 -8.38 -18.95 -23.22
N SER A 128 -9.18 -19.46 -22.30
CA SER A 128 -8.86 -19.49 -20.87
C SER A 128 -9.33 -20.82 -20.31
N ALA A 129 -8.72 -21.92 -20.81
CA ALA A 129 -8.70 -23.13 -20.01
C ALA A 129 -8.17 -22.77 -18.62
N PRO A 130 -8.82 -23.19 -17.53
CA PRO A 130 -8.38 -22.81 -16.20
C PRO A 130 -6.96 -23.35 -15.99
N ALA A 131 -6.03 -22.45 -15.68
CA ALA A 131 -4.61 -22.75 -15.46
C ALA A 131 -4.39 -23.80 -14.34
N THR A 132 -5.43 -24.12 -13.59
CA THR A 132 -5.46 -25.13 -12.52
C THR A 132 -4.97 -26.50 -13.00
N GLY A 133 -5.15 -26.86 -14.27
CA GLY A 133 -4.66 -28.13 -14.82
C GLY A 133 -3.15 -28.17 -15.10
N ARG A 134 -2.54 -27.03 -15.48
CA ARG A 134 -1.13 -26.95 -15.90
C ARG A 134 -0.15 -27.00 -14.73
N TYR A 135 -0.59 -26.53 -13.57
CA TYR A 135 0.25 -26.37 -12.38
C TYR A 135 -0.24 -27.19 -11.18
N ALA A 136 -1.11 -28.18 -11.39
CA ALA A 136 -1.73 -28.98 -10.32
C ALA A 136 -0.71 -29.69 -9.41
N ASP A 137 0.48 -29.99 -9.93
CA ASP A 137 1.59 -30.64 -9.21
C ASP A 137 2.53 -29.64 -8.50
N ARG A 138 2.38 -28.34 -8.76
CA ARG A 138 3.25 -27.30 -8.19
C ARG A 138 2.84 -26.92 -6.78
N MET A 139 3.83 -26.55 -5.97
CA MET A 139 3.66 -26.25 -4.54
C MET A 139 2.54 -25.23 -4.29
N LEU A 140 2.51 -24.09 -5.00
CA LEU A 140 1.48 -23.07 -4.77
C LEU A 140 0.06 -23.50 -5.15
N PHE A 141 -0.13 -24.55 -5.95
CA PHE A 141 -1.44 -25.10 -6.30
C PHE A 141 -1.78 -26.37 -5.50
N SER A 142 -0.90 -26.78 -4.60
CA SER A 142 -1.18 -27.89 -3.70
C SER A 142 -2.34 -27.55 -2.74
N PRO A 143 -3.06 -28.55 -2.22
CA PRO A 143 -4.11 -28.33 -1.22
C PRO A 143 -3.64 -27.58 0.04
N GLY A 144 -2.35 -27.66 0.37
CA GLY A 144 -1.75 -26.94 1.50
C GLY A 144 -1.59 -25.44 1.28
N CYS A 145 -1.55 -24.98 0.02
CA CYS A 145 -1.32 -23.59 -0.36
C CYS A 145 -2.60 -22.92 -0.87
N GLN A 146 -3.61 -22.84 0.00
CA GLN A 146 -4.87 -22.19 -0.35
C GLN A 146 -4.65 -20.69 -0.65
N PRO A 147 -5.15 -20.17 -1.77
CA PRO A 147 -5.06 -18.75 -2.07
C PRO A 147 -5.94 -17.91 -1.13
N PRO A 148 -5.55 -16.65 -0.86
CA PRO A 148 -4.28 -16.06 -1.25
C PRO A 148 -3.15 -16.40 -0.28
N VAL A 149 -1.93 -16.50 -0.81
CA VAL A 149 -0.72 -16.37 0.04
C VAL A 149 -0.51 -14.88 0.30
N SER A 150 -0.45 -14.46 1.57
CA SER A 150 -0.53 -13.03 1.92
C SER A 150 0.28 -12.65 3.16
N MET A 151 0.45 -11.35 3.38
CA MET A 151 1.17 -10.79 4.53
C MET A 151 0.74 -11.40 5.86
N GLY A 152 1.72 -11.75 6.69
CA GLY A 152 1.55 -12.38 7.99
C GLY A 152 1.54 -13.91 7.98
N GLN A 153 1.48 -14.56 6.81
CA GLN A 153 1.68 -16.00 6.70
C GLN A 153 3.14 -16.39 6.89
N HIS A 154 3.37 -17.61 7.38
CA HIS A 154 4.68 -18.20 7.60
C HIS A 154 4.63 -19.71 7.37
N ASP A 155 5.02 -20.15 6.17
CA ASP A 155 4.93 -21.55 5.72
C ASP A 155 5.72 -21.77 4.41
N GLU A 156 5.70 -23.02 3.93
CA GLU A 156 6.35 -23.42 2.68
C GLU A 156 5.76 -22.75 1.42
N CYS A 157 4.49 -22.31 1.47
CA CYS A 157 3.89 -21.58 0.36
C CYS A 157 4.53 -20.21 0.21
N VAL A 158 4.83 -19.54 1.32
CA VAL A 158 5.58 -18.29 1.32
C VAL A 158 7.01 -18.49 0.83
N THR A 159 7.71 -19.54 1.30
CA THR A 159 9.06 -19.89 0.83
C THR A 159 9.09 -20.02 -0.69
N GLU A 160 8.11 -20.72 -1.27
CA GLU A 160 7.98 -20.89 -2.71
C GLU A 160 7.72 -19.57 -3.44
N VAL A 161 6.85 -18.70 -2.92
CA VAL A 161 6.64 -17.35 -3.48
C VAL A 161 7.95 -16.56 -3.50
N GLN A 162 8.71 -16.56 -2.41
CA GLN A 162 9.98 -15.86 -2.33
C GLN A 162 11.01 -16.42 -3.31
N ASN A 163 11.11 -17.74 -3.44
CA ASN A 163 11.97 -18.39 -4.43
C ASN A 163 11.62 -17.98 -5.87
N LEU A 164 10.33 -17.94 -6.23
CA LEU A 164 9.89 -17.53 -7.55
C LEU A 164 10.17 -16.04 -7.83
N LEU A 165 10.03 -15.18 -6.82
CA LEU A 165 10.41 -13.77 -6.93
C LEU A 165 11.93 -13.60 -7.10
N VAL A 166 12.75 -14.38 -6.38
CA VAL A 166 14.22 -14.40 -6.57
C VAL A 166 14.57 -14.90 -7.98
N ALA A 167 13.90 -15.95 -8.46
CA ALA A 167 14.07 -16.46 -9.82
C ALA A 167 13.67 -15.43 -10.89
N ALA A 168 12.72 -14.55 -10.58
CA ALA A 168 12.38 -13.38 -11.40
C ALA A 168 13.38 -12.21 -11.22
N HIS A 169 14.54 -12.41 -10.59
CA HIS A 169 15.55 -11.40 -10.26
C HIS A 169 15.14 -10.36 -9.20
N GLY A 170 14.12 -10.67 -8.40
CA GLY A 170 13.76 -9.87 -7.22
C GLY A 170 14.84 -9.96 -6.14
N ARG A 171 15.12 -8.84 -5.48
CA ARG A 171 16.07 -8.77 -4.34
C ARG A 171 15.28 -8.85 -3.03
N LEU A 172 15.28 -10.00 -2.38
CA LEU A 172 14.65 -10.25 -1.08
C LEU A 172 15.25 -11.49 -0.40
N SER A 173 15.02 -11.62 0.91
CA SER A 173 15.36 -12.84 1.65
C SER A 173 14.31 -13.93 1.44
N VAL A 174 14.74 -15.20 1.47
CA VAL A 174 13.87 -16.38 1.49
C VAL A 174 13.86 -16.94 2.91
N ASP A 175 12.91 -16.47 3.73
CA ASP A 175 12.80 -16.79 5.15
C ASP A 175 11.46 -17.48 5.51
N GLY A 176 10.67 -17.81 4.50
CA GLY A 176 9.33 -18.39 4.65
C GLY A 176 8.33 -17.46 5.32
N SER A 177 8.64 -16.17 5.50
CA SER A 177 7.79 -15.19 6.19
C SER A 177 7.28 -14.11 5.25
N PHE A 178 5.96 -13.95 5.15
CA PHE A 178 5.38 -12.93 4.28
C PHE A 178 5.37 -11.59 5.03
N GLY A 179 6.53 -10.95 5.09
CA GLY A 179 6.74 -9.64 5.70
C GLY A 179 6.60 -8.46 4.72
N PRO A 180 6.96 -7.24 5.17
CA PRO A 180 6.95 -6.04 4.33
C PRO A 180 7.82 -6.15 3.07
N GLU A 181 8.97 -6.81 3.14
CA GLU A 181 9.85 -7.01 1.97
C GLU A 181 9.16 -7.87 0.89
N THR A 182 8.62 -9.03 1.28
CA THR A 182 7.84 -9.91 0.39
C THR A 182 6.64 -9.17 -0.21
N LEU A 183 5.90 -8.39 0.58
CA LEU A 183 4.79 -7.57 0.10
C LEU A 183 5.20 -6.59 -1.00
N ARG A 184 6.32 -5.88 -0.82
CA ARG A 184 6.84 -4.96 -1.84
C ARG A 184 7.16 -5.69 -3.12
N ARG A 185 7.83 -6.84 -3.04
CA ARG A 185 8.22 -7.62 -4.22
C ARG A 185 7.05 -8.25 -4.95
N VAL A 186 6.06 -8.80 -4.23
CA VAL A 186 4.82 -9.29 -4.85
C VAL A 186 4.10 -8.14 -5.57
N THR A 187 3.98 -6.98 -4.92
CA THR A 187 3.32 -5.81 -5.51
C THR A 187 4.06 -5.33 -6.77
N ALA A 188 5.39 -5.25 -6.73
CA ALA A 188 6.21 -4.88 -7.88
C ALA A 188 6.09 -5.91 -9.02
N PHE A 189 6.18 -7.20 -8.71
CA PHE A 189 5.98 -8.27 -9.69
C PHE A 189 4.61 -8.18 -10.36
N GLN A 190 3.53 -7.96 -9.59
CA GLN A 190 2.18 -7.82 -10.12
C GLN A 190 2.09 -6.68 -11.14
N VAL A 191 2.63 -5.50 -10.82
CA VAL A 191 2.65 -4.37 -11.77
C VAL A 191 3.43 -4.72 -13.04
N LEU A 192 4.62 -5.32 -12.90
CA LEU A 192 5.48 -5.68 -14.04
C LEU A 192 4.86 -6.79 -14.91
N ALA A 193 4.08 -7.70 -14.30
CA ALA A 193 3.34 -8.75 -14.97
C ALA A 193 1.98 -8.29 -15.55
N GLY A 194 1.59 -7.02 -15.35
CA GLY A 194 0.32 -6.48 -15.83
C GLY A 194 -0.90 -6.95 -15.03
N LEU A 195 -0.70 -7.36 -13.78
CA LEU A 195 -1.75 -7.80 -12.85
C LEU A 195 -2.20 -6.66 -11.92
N PRO A 196 -3.41 -6.73 -11.35
CA PRO A 196 -3.80 -5.85 -10.27
C PRO A 196 -2.86 -5.98 -9.07
N ALA A 197 -2.19 -4.89 -8.71
CA ALA A 197 -1.21 -4.83 -7.62
C ALA A 197 -1.89 -4.87 -6.24
N ARG A 198 -2.46 -6.00 -5.86
CA ARG A 198 -3.17 -6.19 -4.58
C ARG A 198 -2.25 -6.59 -3.43
N GLY A 199 -0.99 -6.96 -3.71
CA GLY A 199 -0.03 -7.37 -2.69
C GLY A 199 -0.34 -8.73 -2.05
N VAL A 200 -1.27 -9.48 -2.64
CA VAL A 200 -1.63 -10.86 -2.25
C VAL A 200 -1.36 -11.77 -3.43
N VAL A 201 -0.92 -13.00 -3.18
CA VAL A 201 -0.62 -14.00 -4.21
C VAL A 201 -1.83 -14.92 -4.36
N ASP A 202 -2.75 -14.49 -5.19
CA ASP A 202 -3.91 -15.28 -5.61
C ASP A 202 -3.58 -16.15 -6.84
N GLU A 203 -4.56 -16.92 -7.33
CA GLU A 203 -4.39 -17.86 -8.44
C GLU A 203 -3.78 -17.24 -9.72
N ALA A 204 -4.19 -16.02 -10.06
CA ALA A 204 -3.63 -15.29 -11.20
C ALA A 204 -2.14 -14.94 -10.97
N THR A 205 -1.79 -14.54 -9.75
CA THR A 205 -0.40 -14.23 -9.38
C THR A 205 0.46 -15.50 -9.33
N LYS A 206 -0.05 -16.62 -8.77
CA LYS A 206 0.64 -17.92 -8.79
C LYS A 206 0.97 -18.37 -10.20
N THR A 207 -0.03 -18.29 -11.09
CA THR A 207 0.13 -18.62 -12.52
C THR A 207 1.21 -17.75 -13.17
N ALA A 208 1.16 -16.43 -12.95
CA ALA A 208 2.14 -15.51 -13.53
C ALA A 208 3.57 -15.74 -13.03
N LEU A 209 3.75 -16.12 -11.75
CA LEU A 209 5.05 -16.48 -11.18
C LEU A 209 5.64 -17.72 -11.86
N TYR A 210 4.88 -18.80 -12.00
CA TYR A 210 5.36 -20.02 -12.68
C TYR A 210 5.50 -19.86 -14.20
N ASP A 211 4.69 -19.01 -14.84
CA ASP A 211 4.85 -18.63 -16.23
C ASP A 211 6.07 -17.70 -16.46
N HIS A 212 6.72 -17.21 -15.40
CA HIS A 212 7.79 -16.21 -15.46
C HIS A 212 7.41 -14.96 -16.29
N ARG A 213 6.19 -14.45 -16.14
CA ARG A 213 5.63 -13.37 -16.99
C ARG A 213 6.35 -12.02 -16.86
N ALA A 214 7.12 -11.82 -15.80
CA ALA A 214 7.84 -10.59 -15.56
C ALA A 214 9.24 -10.88 -15.03
N SER A 215 10.19 -10.04 -15.44
CA SER A 215 11.50 -9.92 -14.82
C SER A 215 11.50 -8.67 -13.93
N MET A 216 12.08 -8.81 -12.75
CA MET A 216 12.34 -7.76 -11.76
C MET A 216 13.79 -7.28 -11.83
N ALA A 217 14.54 -7.66 -12.87
CA ALA A 217 15.88 -7.15 -13.11
C ALA A 217 15.81 -5.63 -13.29
N THR A 218 16.59 -4.91 -12.49
CA THR A 218 16.64 -3.44 -12.50
C THR A 218 18.02 -2.96 -12.06
N TRP A 219 18.23 -1.65 -12.05
CA TRP A 219 19.50 -1.04 -11.72
C TRP A 219 19.99 -1.41 -10.30
N SER A 220 21.31 -1.40 -10.11
CA SER A 220 21.92 -1.46 -8.79
C SER A 220 21.80 -0.09 -8.11
N ALA A 221 21.91 -0.06 -6.79
CA ALA A 221 21.92 1.19 -6.02
C ALA A 221 23.02 2.15 -6.52
N ALA A 222 24.18 1.63 -6.93
CA ALA A 222 25.28 2.43 -7.47
C ALA A 222 24.93 3.11 -8.80
N MET A 223 24.23 2.40 -9.72
CA MET A 223 23.77 2.99 -10.98
C MET A 223 22.67 4.02 -10.75
N VAL A 224 21.76 3.76 -9.80
CA VAL A 224 20.75 4.74 -9.38
C VAL A 224 21.43 6.00 -8.84
N GLU A 225 22.37 5.86 -7.90
CA GLU A 225 23.13 7.00 -7.36
C GLU A 225 23.84 7.80 -8.46
N GLN A 226 24.53 7.11 -9.38
CA GLN A 226 25.21 7.75 -10.50
C GLN A 226 24.23 8.56 -11.35
N ARG A 227 23.06 8.01 -11.67
CA ARG A 227 22.04 8.72 -12.46
C ARG A 227 21.45 9.90 -11.69
N VAL A 228 21.16 9.76 -10.40
CA VAL A 228 20.66 10.86 -9.57
C VAL A 228 21.65 12.03 -9.58
N ARG A 229 22.95 11.77 -9.36
CA ARG A 229 23.99 12.80 -9.40
C ARG A 229 24.10 13.49 -10.77
N ALA A 230 23.89 12.74 -11.86
CA ALA A 230 23.94 13.28 -13.21
C ALA A 230 22.72 14.15 -13.57
N VAL A 231 21.56 13.89 -12.95
CA VAL A 231 20.31 14.63 -13.21
C VAL A 231 20.20 15.85 -12.30
N PHE A 232 20.49 15.70 -11.00
CA PHE A 232 20.39 16.77 -10.01
C PHE A 232 21.71 17.51 -9.86
N THR A 233 22.13 18.26 -10.87
CA THR A 233 23.45 18.92 -10.89
C THR A 233 23.61 20.04 -9.85
N GLU A 234 22.50 20.68 -9.44
CA GLU A 234 22.51 21.77 -8.46
C GLU A 234 22.54 21.29 -7.01
N ALA A 235 22.00 20.09 -6.73
CA ALA A 235 21.91 19.52 -5.38
C ALA A 235 22.12 17.99 -5.37
N PRO A 236 23.25 17.47 -5.91
CA PRO A 236 23.42 16.04 -6.16
C PRO A 236 23.48 15.20 -4.88
N ASP A 237 24.19 15.67 -3.85
CA ASP A 237 24.31 14.94 -2.59
C ASP A 237 22.99 14.87 -1.83
N THR A 238 22.25 15.99 -1.77
CA THR A 238 20.92 16.01 -1.14
C THR A 238 19.94 15.12 -1.89
N ALA A 239 19.93 15.15 -3.22
CA ALA A 239 19.06 14.28 -4.02
C ALA A 239 19.34 12.78 -3.76
N VAL A 240 20.62 12.39 -3.68
CA VAL A 240 21.01 11.03 -3.33
C VAL A 240 20.56 10.67 -1.91
N ALA A 241 20.71 11.59 -0.96
CA ALA A 241 20.29 11.36 0.42
C ALA A 241 18.77 11.19 0.56
N ILE A 242 17.99 12.01 -0.15
CA ILE A 242 16.52 11.87 -0.25
C ILE A 242 16.16 10.51 -0.86
N ALA A 243 16.76 10.13 -1.98
CA ALA A 243 16.48 8.84 -2.63
C ALA A 243 16.86 7.64 -1.74
N ARG A 244 17.97 7.70 -0.99
CA ARG A 244 18.33 6.68 0.01
C ARG A 244 17.30 6.59 1.13
N CYS A 245 16.87 7.73 1.68
CA CYS A 245 15.84 7.76 2.72
C CYS A 245 14.50 7.18 2.22
N ALA A 246 14.10 7.55 1.00
CA ALA A 246 12.80 7.19 0.46
C ALA A 246 12.67 5.71 0.09
N SER A 247 13.72 5.12 -0.48
CA SER A 247 13.65 3.79 -1.10
C SER A 247 14.89 2.93 -0.92
N PHE A 248 15.90 3.37 -0.16
CA PHE A 248 17.22 2.72 -0.14
C PHE A 248 17.85 2.59 -1.53
N LEU A 249 17.54 3.51 -2.45
CA LEU A 249 17.93 3.48 -3.86
C LEU A 249 17.44 2.23 -4.63
N ASP A 250 16.34 1.64 -4.17
CA ASP A 250 15.71 0.49 -4.82
C ASP A 250 14.63 0.95 -5.82
N PRO A 251 14.82 0.71 -7.13
CA PRO A 251 13.82 1.09 -8.14
C PRO A 251 12.47 0.40 -7.97
N LEU A 252 12.41 -0.76 -7.30
CA LEU A 252 11.18 -1.53 -7.09
C LEU A 252 10.59 -1.33 -5.68
N TRP A 253 10.97 -0.25 -5.00
CA TRP A 253 10.39 0.09 -3.70
C TRP A 253 8.97 0.64 -3.87
N VAL A 254 8.03 0.08 -3.12
CA VAL A 254 6.63 0.52 -3.11
C VAL A 254 6.14 0.61 -1.68
N LEU A 255 5.46 1.70 -1.34
CA LEU A 255 4.86 1.88 -0.02
C LEU A 255 3.36 2.17 -0.16
N PRO A 256 2.49 1.43 0.55
CA PRO A 256 1.08 1.78 0.63
C PRO A 256 0.87 2.97 1.55
N ASN A 257 -0.08 3.83 1.19
CA ASN A 257 -0.58 4.91 2.02
C ASN A 257 -1.91 4.50 2.68
N THR A 258 -2.28 5.15 3.78
CA THR A 258 -3.51 4.87 4.53
C THR A 258 -4.79 5.16 3.74
N ASN A 259 -4.73 6.09 2.79
CA ASN A 259 -5.83 6.44 1.89
C ASN A 259 -6.00 5.48 0.70
N GLY A 260 -5.25 4.37 0.67
CA GLY A 260 -5.29 3.37 -0.40
C GLY A 260 -4.45 3.70 -1.64
N SER A 261 -3.85 4.89 -1.72
CA SER A 261 -2.86 5.20 -2.74
C SER A 261 -1.49 4.59 -2.39
N ARG A 262 -0.53 4.70 -3.30
CA ARG A 262 0.84 4.24 -3.09
C ARG A 262 1.86 5.25 -3.56
N ASN A 263 3.08 5.03 -3.10
CA ASN A 263 4.29 5.71 -3.55
C ASN A 263 5.22 4.71 -4.24
N TRP A 264 5.88 5.16 -5.31
CA TRP A 264 6.54 4.26 -6.26
C TRP A 264 7.99 4.65 -6.56
N GLY A 265 8.86 3.64 -6.56
CA GLY A 265 10.23 3.69 -7.07
C GLY A 265 11.20 4.52 -6.23
N VAL A 266 12.30 4.92 -6.88
CA VAL A 266 13.48 5.54 -6.24
C VAL A 266 13.12 6.75 -5.38
N PHE A 267 12.27 7.63 -5.92
CA PHE A 267 11.83 8.84 -5.24
C PHE A 267 10.39 8.73 -4.71
N GLN A 268 9.82 7.53 -4.54
CA GLN A 268 8.51 7.38 -3.90
C GLN A 268 7.45 8.33 -4.46
N ILE A 269 7.36 8.44 -5.78
CA ILE A 269 6.39 9.32 -6.45
C ILE A 269 4.98 8.78 -6.15
N SER A 270 4.08 9.61 -5.64
CA SER A 270 2.73 9.19 -5.26
C SER A 270 1.84 8.95 -6.48
N ASP A 271 0.78 8.15 -6.35
CA ASP A 271 -0.22 7.96 -7.41
C ASP A 271 -0.77 9.29 -7.95
N ALA A 272 -1.02 10.25 -7.07
CA ALA A 272 -1.52 11.58 -7.46
C ALA A 272 -0.51 12.30 -8.36
N ARG A 273 0.77 12.31 -7.99
CA ARG A 273 1.83 12.90 -8.81
C ARG A 273 2.07 12.13 -10.09
N LEU A 274 1.95 10.80 -10.10
CA LEU A 274 2.02 10.01 -11.33
C LEU A 274 0.93 10.43 -12.33
N LEU A 275 -0.30 10.62 -11.87
CA LEU A 275 -1.41 11.07 -12.72
C LEU A 275 -1.13 12.45 -13.32
N GLU A 276 -0.67 13.40 -12.49
CA GLU A 276 -0.31 14.76 -12.96
C GLU A 276 0.82 14.74 -14.00
N LEU A 277 1.77 13.81 -13.85
CA LEU A 277 2.92 13.65 -14.74
C LEU A 277 2.63 12.76 -15.96
N GLY A 278 1.39 12.27 -16.13
CA GLY A 278 1.02 11.34 -17.20
C GLY A 278 1.74 9.98 -17.13
N GLY A 279 2.17 9.59 -15.94
CA GLY A 279 2.88 8.34 -15.66
C GLY A 279 1.95 7.19 -15.24
N SER A 280 2.57 6.03 -15.06
CA SER A 280 1.92 4.81 -14.56
C SER A 280 2.81 4.14 -13.50
N PRO A 281 2.25 3.27 -12.63
CA PRO A 281 3.05 2.50 -11.68
C PRO A 281 4.18 1.69 -12.34
N ARG A 282 3.94 1.16 -13.55
CA ARG A 282 4.97 0.43 -14.31
C ARG A 282 6.11 1.34 -14.73
N GLN A 283 5.82 2.55 -15.23
CA GLN A 283 6.86 3.53 -15.56
C GLN A 283 7.57 4.04 -14.31
N ALA A 284 6.88 4.15 -13.17
CA ALA A 284 7.51 4.56 -11.92
C ALA A 284 8.55 3.56 -11.40
N PHE A 285 8.51 2.29 -11.85
CA PHE A 285 9.55 1.29 -11.58
C PHE A 285 10.72 1.32 -12.57
N ASP A 286 10.61 2.07 -13.68
CA ASP A 286 11.77 2.39 -14.51
C ASP A 286 12.60 3.47 -13.78
N PRO A 287 13.85 3.17 -13.37
CA PRO A 287 14.63 4.09 -12.56
C PRO A 287 14.96 5.39 -13.31
N GLY A 288 15.17 5.35 -14.62
CA GLY A 288 15.43 6.56 -15.42
C GLY A 288 14.23 7.49 -15.40
N TRP A 289 13.05 6.97 -15.73
CA TRP A 289 11.79 7.71 -15.71
C TRP A 289 11.47 8.26 -14.31
N ASN A 290 11.65 7.46 -13.26
CA ASN A 290 11.36 7.88 -11.88
C ASN A 290 12.28 9.04 -11.43
N ILE A 291 13.58 8.97 -11.75
CA ILE A 291 14.55 10.02 -11.44
C ILE A 291 14.24 11.29 -12.24
N ASP A 292 13.95 11.17 -13.53
CA ASP A 292 13.60 12.33 -14.37
C ASP A 292 12.27 12.96 -13.93
N ALA A 293 11.30 12.15 -13.46
CA ALA A 293 10.04 12.63 -12.88
C ALA A 293 10.26 13.40 -11.58
N ALA A 294 11.10 12.88 -10.67
CA ALA A 294 11.48 13.58 -9.46
C ALA A 294 12.18 14.91 -9.75
N HIS A 295 13.06 14.94 -10.75
CA HIS A 295 13.73 16.18 -11.16
C HIS A 295 12.74 17.21 -11.71
N ARG A 296 11.72 16.80 -12.48
CA ARG A 296 10.66 17.73 -12.93
C ARG A 296 9.94 18.37 -11.75
N LEU A 297 9.58 17.59 -10.73
CA LEU A 297 8.94 18.11 -9.50
C LEU A 297 9.86 19.10 -8.76
N TRP A 298 11.11 18.70 -8.56
CA TRP A 298 12.14 19.52 -7.92
C TRP A 298 12.37 20.85 -8.67
N SER A 299 12.47 20.81 -10.01
CA SER A 299 12.79 21.97 -10.86
C SER A 299 11.76 23.11 -10.83
N VAL A 300 10.55 22.87 -10.31
CA VAL A 300 9.53 23.91 -10.15
C VAL A 300 9.93 24.92 -9.08
N ARG A 301 10.58 24.45 -8.00
CA ARG A 301 10.94 25.27 -6.83
C ARG A 301 12.42 25.23 -6.47
N HIS A 302 13.19 24.37 -7.13
CA HIS A 302 14.57 24.04 -6.79
C HIS A 302 14.70 23.57 -5.32
N ASP A 303 13.70 22.86 -4.80
CA ASP A 303 13.65 22.34 -3.43
C ASP A 303 13.05 20.92 -3.37
N PHE A 304 13.18 20.26 -2.21
CA PHE A 304 12.70 18.89 -1.99
C PHE A 304 11.35 18.83 -1.25
N HIS A 305 10.48 19.82 -1.45
CA HIS A 305 9.21 19.92 -0.72
C HIS A 305 8.26 18.72 -0.94
N ASP A 306 8.36 18.02 -2.09
CA ASP A 306 7.58 16.81 -2.38
C ASP A 306 8.05 15.60 -1.54
N TRP A 307 9.17 15.73 -0.82
CA TRP A 307 9.74 14.72 0.08
C TRP A 307 9.95 15.25 1.52
N PRO A 308 8.89 15.75 2.18
CA PRO A 308 9.03 16.50 3.44
C PRO A 308 9.63 15.66 4.57
N ALA A 309 9.24 14.39 4.69
CA ALA A 309 9.75 13.49 5.74
C ALA A 309 11.26 13.25 5.63
N CYS A 310 11.74 12.96 4.41
CA CYS A 310 13.17 12.75 4.17
C CYS A 310 13.96 14.05 4.25
N SER A 311 13.39 15.17 3.77
CA SER A 311 14.03 16.48 3.88
C SER A 311 14.23 16.89 5.34
N ALA A 312 13.21 16.73 6.19
CA ALA A 312 13.29 17.06 7.62
C ALA A 312 14.38 16.24 8.33
N ALA A 313 14.47 14.94 8.04
CA ALA A 313 15.48 14.06 8.62
C ALA A 313 16.93 14.48 8.28
N LEU A 314 17.16 15.06 7.10
CA LEU A 314 18.49 15.56 6.71
C LEU A 314 18.87 16.89 7.37
N THR A 315 17.88 17.67 7.79
CA THR A 315 18.11 18.99 8.41
C THR A 315 18.22 18.96 9.93
N SER A 316 17.87 17.83 10.57
CA SER A 316 17.92 17.68 12.03
C SER A 316 19.36 17.35 12.48
N PRO A 317 19.95 18.10 13.44
CA PRO A 317 21.27 17.77 13.97
C PRO A 317 21.22 16.42 14.73
N PRO A 318 22.31 15.64 14.76
CA PRO A 318 22.35 14.39 15.50
C PRO A 318 22.17 14.65 17.00
N SER A 319 21.21 13.97 17.61
CA SER A 319 21.03 13.96 19.06
C SER A 319 22.26 13.32 19.70
N HIS A 320 23.04 14.10 20.45
CA HIS A 320 24.17 13.63 21.26
C HIS A 320 23.71 12.94 22.55
#